data_AF-A0A2H5VAJ5-F1
#
_entry.id   AF-A0A2H5VAJ5-F1
#
_cell.length_a   1.000
_cell.length_b   1.000
_cell.length_c   1.000
_cell.angle_alpha   90.00
_cell.angle_beta   90.00
_cell.angle_gamma   90.00
#
_symmetry.space_group_name_H-M   'P 1'
#
loop_
_entity.id
_entity.type
_entity.pdbx_description
1 polymer ?
#
loop_
_entity_poly.entity_id
_entity_poly.type
_entity_poly.pdbx_seq_one_letter_code
_entity_poly.pdbx_strand_id
1 'polypeptide(L)'
;MQRIHKLAAIIASIVIASAFTTYVLASHTFEAGVAGTNIPVQSHIRLDGLVLAKQGVMPLYDASPNFISAHLLLQIPCDNQYRPLVTVIAGHIDESVRSTFVDKVPLYFIKHASTAGGERGLCVYHAHIPDPLNGGAPRVTDIALVNFGENAVRFPSGSMAAVTVHRTLGSIATLPYTADDGAPRLPSDLAANPWNPVFDLNDDRHDNDGLGHR
;
A
#
# COMPACT_ATOMS: atom_id res chain seq x y z
N MET A 1 -4.98 24.79 -72.24
CA MET A 1 -4.38 25.29 -70.99
C MET A 1 -5.43 25.25 -69.88
N GLN A 2 -5.37 24.27 -68.97
CA GLN A 2 -5.66 24.46 -67.54
C GLN A 2 -5.30 23.15 -66.79
N ARG A 3 -4.22 23.19 -66.01
CA ARG A 3 -3.87 22.17 -65.01
C ARG A 3 -4.56 22.57 -63.71
N ILE A 4 -5.42 21.74 -63.12
CA ILE A 4 -5.75 21.86 -61.69
C ILE A 4 -5.87 20.48 -61.05
N HIS A 5 -4.77 20.12 -60.39
CA HIS A 5 -4.60 19.50 -59.07
C HIS A 5 -5.58 18.40 -58.59
N LYS A 6 -4.94 17.25 -58.33
CA LYS A 6 -5.38 16.11 -57.54
C LYS A 6 -5.81 16.53 -56.12
N LEU A 7 -6.88 15.93 -55.62
CA LEU A 7 -7.08 15.68 -54.19
C LEU A 7 -7.79 14.34 -54.03
N ALA A 8 -7.00 13.28 -53.93
CA ALA A 8 -7.47 11.99 -53.44
C ALA A 8 -7.48 12.09 -51.91
N ALA A 9 -8.66 12.22 -51.32
CA ALA A 9 -8.82 12.13 -49.88
C ALA A 9 -8.68 10.66 -49.45
N ILE A 10 -7.53 10.30 -48.90
CA ILE A 10 -7.34 9.03 -48.20
C ILE A 10 -7.89 9.22 -46.80
N ILE A 11 -9.08 8.67 -46.52
CA ILE A 11 -9.59 8.57 -45.16
C ILE A 11 -8.85 7.40 -44.50
N ALA A 12 -7.80 7.71 -43.74
CA ALA A 12 -7.17 6.75 -42.84
C ALA A 12 -8.06 6.58 -41.61
N SER A 13 -8.89 5.53 -41.60
CA SER A 13 -9.65 5.12 -40.42
C SER A 13 -8.69 4.55 -39.38
N ILE A 14 -8.29 5.38 -38.41
CA ILE A 14 -7.56 4.91 -37.22
C ILE A 14 -8.58 4.19 -36.34
N VAL A 15 -8.61 2.87 -36.40
CA VAL A 15 -9.27 2.04 -35.38
C VAL A 15 -8.33 1.98 -34.18
N ILE A 16 -8.49 2.92 -33.24
CA ILE A 16 -7.91 2.77 -31.91
C ILE A 16 -8.80 1.77 -31.17
N ALA A 17 -8.47 0.48 -31.28
CA ALA A 17 -8.95 -0.52 -30.34
C ALA A 17 -8.22 -0.28 -29.01
N SER A 18 -8.69 0.72 -28.27
CA SER A 18 -8.29 0.93 -26.89
C SER A 18 -8.78 -0.28 -26.10
N ALA A 19 -7.92 -1.27 -25.91
CA ALA A 19 -8.13 -2.34 -24.94
C ALA A 19 -8.04 -1.72 -23.53
N PHE A 20 -9.02 -0.90 -23.17
CA PHE A 20 -9.31 -0.62 -21.78
C PHE A 20 -9.90 -1.90 -21.21
N THR A 21 -9.04 -2.74 -20.63
CA THR A 21 -9.51 -3.64 -19.58
C THR A 21 -10.00 -2.74 -18.45
N THR A 22 -11.30 -2.43 -18.48
CA THR A 22 -11.97 -1.67 -17.43
C THR A 22 -12.06 -2.57 -16.21
N TYR A 23 -11.03 -2.56 -15.38
CA TYR A 23 -11.15 -3.04 -14.01
C TYR A 23 -12.05 -2.03 -13.29
N VAL A 24 -13.30 -2.41 -13.06
CA VAL A 24 -14.18 -1.67 -12.15
C VAL A 24 -13.71 -2.03 -10.75
N LEU A 25 -13.01 -1.09 -10.10
CA LEU A 25 -12.64 -1.23 -8.71
C LEU A 25 -13.85 -0.86 -7.88
N ALA A 26 -14.52 -1.88 -7.33
CA ALA A 26 -15.60 -1.66 -6.38
C ALA A 26 -15.02 -1.07 -5.09
N SER A 27 -15.48 0.13 -4.73
CA SER A 27 -15.19 0.75 -3.44
C SER A 27 -16.31 0.40 -2.46
N HIS A 28 -15.96 -0.28 -1.37
CA HIS A 28 -16.86 -0.52 -0.25
C HIS A 28 -16.18 -0.01 1.02
N THR A 29 -16.51 1.21 1.44
CA THR A 29 -16.10 1.74 2.74
C THR A 29 -17.05 1.20 3.81
N PHE A 30 -17.02 -0.11 4.07
CA PHE A 30 -17.77 -0.75 5.15
C PHE A 30 -16.78 -1.22 6.20
N GLU A 31 -16.71 -0.50 7.32
CA GLU A 31 -16.26 -1.01 8.64
C GLU A 31 -16.74 -0.12 9.80
N ALA A 32 -17.19 1.11 9.54
CA ALA A 32 -18.20 1.78 10.34
C ALA A 32 -18.96 2.70 9.39
N GLY A 33 -20.28 2.50 9.22
CA GLY A 33 -21.10 3.41 8.43
C GLY A 33 -20.76 4.85 8.82
N VAL A 34 -20.47 5.70 7.82
CA VAL A 34 -19.97 7.07 7.95
C VAL A 34 -20.45 7.72 9.26
N ALA A 35 -19.57 7.76 10.27
CA ALA A 35 -19.83 8.42 11.53
C ALA A 35 -18.81 9.55 11.68
N GLY A 36 -19.25 10.78 11.38
CA GLY A 36 -18.44 12.01 11.42
C GLY A 36 -18.54 12.83 10.13
N THR A 37 -17.79 13.93 10.06
CA THR A 37 -17.79 14.90 8.96
C THR A 37 -16.87 14.55 7.79
N ASN A 38 -16.23 13.37 7.80
CA ASN A 38 -15.24 13.00 6.79
C ASN A 38 -15.82 11.94 5.85
N ILE A 39 -15.85 12.24 4.55
CA ILE A 39 -16.06 11.24 3.51
C ILE A 39 -14.77 10.40 3.44
N PRO A 40 -14.82 9.07 3.60
CA PRO A 40 -13.63 8.23 3.45
C PRO A 40 -13.01 8.44 2.07
N VAL A 41 -11.71 8.77 2.04
CA VAL A 41 -10.96 8.84 0.78
C VAL A 41 -10.39 7.46 0.51
N GLN A 42 -10.67 6.91 -0.66
CA GLN A 42 -10.07 5.65 -1.10
C GLN A 42 -9.22 5.88 -2.34
N SER A 43 -7.95 5.48 -2.23
CA SER A 43 -7.00 5.48 -3.34
C SER A 43 -6.76 4.04 -3.77
N HIS A 44 -6.89 3.77 -5.06
CA HIS A 44 -6.50 2.50 -5.67
C HIS A 44 -5.30 2.71 -6.57
N ILE A 45 -4.27 1.89 -6.39
CA ILE A 45 -2.99 2.02 -7.06
C ILE A 45 -2.72 0.69 -7.74
N ARG A 46 -2.71 0.71 -9.08
CA ARG A 46 -2.24 -0.42 -9.86
C ARG A 46 -0.73 -0.49 -9.77
N LEU A 47 -0.22 -1.65 -9.35
CA LEU A 47 1.21 -1.91 -9.21
C LEU A 47 1.74 -2.79 -10.35
N ASP A 48 0.86 -3.45 -11.09
CA ASP A 48 1.23 -4.39 -12.13
C ASP A 48 2.17 -3.76 -13.19
N GLY A 49 3.25 -4.48 -13.51
CA GLY A 49 4.26 -4.03 -14.47
C GLY A 49 5.32 -3.11 -13.88
N LEU A 50 5.14 -2.59 -12.66
CA LEU A 50 6.15 -1.81 -11.97
C LEU A 50 7.29 -2.69 -11.46
N VAL A 51 8.45 -2.06 -11.31
CA VAL A 51 9.65 -2.68 -10.72
C VAL A 51 10.14 -1.78 -9.60
N LEU A 52 10.16 -2.28 -8.38
CA LEU A 52 10.74 -1.59 -7.24
C LEU A 52 12.19 -2.04 -7.08
N ALA A 53 13.13 -1.15 -7.37
CA ALA A 53 14.56 -1.43 -7.25
C ALA A 53 14.95 -1.81 -5.81
N LYS A 54 16.15 -2.39 -5.64
CA LYS A 54 16.74 -2.60 -4.30
C LYS A 54 16.76 -1.27 -3.54
N GLN A 55 16.32 -1.29 -2.29
CA GLN A 55 16.16 -0.09 -1.42
C GLN A 55 15.21 0.97 -1.99
N GLY A 56 14.46 0.63 -3.04
CA GLY A 56 13.47 1.51 -3.63
C GLY A 56 12.32 1.75 -2.65
N VAL A 57 11.83 2.98 -2.64
CA VAL A 57 10.66 3.42 -1.88
C VAL A 57 9.59 3.83 -2.88
N MET A 58 8.37 3.35 -2.68
CA MET A 58 7.19 3.73 -3.46
C MET A 58 6.13 4.29 -2.52
N PRO A 59 5.91 5.61 -2.51
CA PRO A 59 4.81 6.21 -1.76
C PRO A 59 3.47 5.69 -2.26
N LEU A 60 2.59 5.33 -1.33
CA LEU A 60 1.20 4.94 -1.62
C LEU A 60 0.22 6.05 -1.22
N TYR A 61 0.50 6.74 -0.11
CA TYR A 61 -0.38 7.78 0.40
C TYR A 61 0.40 8.79 1.22
N ASP A 62 0.01 10.06 1.12
CA ASP A 62 0.47 11.17 1.95
C ASP A 62 -0.75 12.00 2.36
N ALA A 63 -0.96 12.09 3.67
CA ALA A 63 -2.07 12.78 4.30
C ALA A 63 -1.66 14.13 4.92
N SER A 64 -0.38 14.51 4.79
CA SER A 64 0.21 15.65 5.48
C SER A 64 -0.62 16.92 5.25
N PRO A 65 -0.87 17.72 6.30
CA PRO A 65 -0.30 17.62 7.64
C PRO A 65 -1.12 16.75 8.62
N ASN A 66 -2.08 15.96 8.13
CA ASN A 66 -3.06 15.27 8.98
C ASN A 66 -2.62 13.86 9.35
N PHE A 67 -2.79 13.49 10.62
CA PHE A 67 -2.69 12.10 11.04
C PHE A 67 -3.96 11.36 10.67
N ILE A 68 -3.83 10.14 10.17
CA ILE A 68 -4.97 9.34 9.70
C ILE A 68 -5.05 7.99 10.39
N SER A 69 -6.27 7.45 10.43
CA SER A 69 -6.47 6.00 10.48
C SER A 69 -6.90 5.49 9.11
N ALA A 70 -6.33 4.38 8.65
CA ALA A 70 -6.64 3.77 7.36
C ALA A 70 -6.76 2.26 7.41
N HIS A 71 -7.48 1.72 6.43
CA HIS A 71 -7.48 0.32 6.06
C HIS A 71 -6.72 0.14 4.75
N LEU A 72 -5.78 -0.79 4.74
CA LEU A 72 -4.97 -1.12 3.58
C LEU A 72 -5.37 -2.51 3.08
N LEU A 73 -5.62 -2.63 1.78
CA LEU A 73 -5.74 -3.91 1.08
C LEU A 73 -4.61 -4.00 0.05
N LEU A 74 -3.82 -5.07 0.10
CA LEU A 74 -2.69 -5.31 -0.79
C LEU A 74 -2.82 -6.64 -1.48
N GLN A 75 -2.53 -6.64 -2.77
CA GLN A 75 -2.26 -7.85 -3.54
C GLN A 75 -0.87 -7.70 -4.17
N ILE A 76 0.13 -8.38 -3.61
CA ILE A 76 1.54 -8.19 -3.96
C ILE A 76 2.26 -9.54 -4.02
N PRO A 77 3.42 -9.63 -4.70
CA PRO A 77 4.19 -10.86 -4.73
C PRO A 77 4.67 -11.25 -3.33
N CYS A 78 4.67 -12.55 -3.07
CA CYS A 78 5.08 -13.14 -1.80
C CYS A 78 5.97 -14.37 -2.01
N ASP A 79 6.71 -14.75 -0.96
CA ASP A 79 7.51 -15.97 -0.96
C ASP A 79 6.66 -17.23 -0.66
N ASN A 80 7.33 -18.39 -0.61
CA ASN A 80 6.67 -19.68 -0.33
C ASN A 80 6.17 -19.81 1.12
N GLN A 81 6.52 -18.86 2.00
CA GLN A 81 6.03 -18.75 3.37
C GLN A 81 4.96 -17.65 3.50
N TYR A 82 4.41 -17.17 2.39
CA TYR A 82 3.41 -16.10 2.33
C TYR A 82 3.90 -14.78 2.94
N ARG A 83 5.21 -14.53 2.96
CA ARG A 83 5.77 -13.24 3.36
C ARG A 83 5.84 -12.33 2.13
N PRO A 84 5.44 -11.05 2.25
CA PRO A 84 5.46 -10.14 1.12
C PRO A 84 6.90 -9.84 0.70
N LEU A 85 7.16 -9.75 -0.61
CA LEU A 85 8.50 -9.41 -1.12
C LEU A 85 8.85 -7.92 -0.97
N VAL A 86 7.87 -7.08 -0.68
CA VAL A 86 8.04 -5.65 -0.35
C VAL A 86 7.47 -5.39 1.02
N THR A 87 8.13 -4.52 1.80
CA THR A 87 7.67 -4.13 3.13
C THR A 87 6.76 -2.93 3.05
N VAL A 88 5.62 -3.00 3.73
CA VAL A 88 4.77 -1.82 3.99
C VAL A 88 5.28 -1.09 5.21
N ILE A 89 5.56 0.20 5.07
CA ILE A 89 5.84 1.09 6.19
C ILE A 89 4.76 2.16 6.30
N ALA A 90 4.50 2.59 7.51
CA ALA A 90 3.65 3.73 7.79
C ALA A 90 4.24 4.57 8.92
N GLY A 91 3.90 5.85 8.95
CA GLY A 91 4.34 6.76 9.98
C GLY A 91 4.38 8.18 9.46
N HIS A 92 5.37 8.94 9.88
CA HIS A 92 5.65 10.28 9.41
C HIS A 92 7.06 10.36 8.89
N ILE A 93 7.22 10.80 7.65
CA ILE A 93 8.51 11.10 7.03
C ILE A 93 8.64 12.61 6.95
N ASP A 94 9.72 13.14 7.50
CA ASP A 94 10.01 14.57 7.57
C ASP A 94 11.43 14.84 7.04
N GLU A 95 11.71 16.08 6.61
CA GLU A 95 13.05 16.46 6.20
C GLU A 95 14.07 16.34 7.35
N SER A 96 13.60 16.41 8.60
CA SER A 96 14.36 16.16 9.80
C SER A 96 14.30 14.69 10.23
N VAL A 97 15.47 14.07 10.36
CA VAL A 97 15.62 12.75 10.99
C VAL A 97 15.01 12.72 12.41
N ARG A 98 15.02 13.86 13.12
CA ARG A 98 14.47 13.93 14.49
C ARG A 98 12.94 13.98 14.54
N SER A 99 12.31 14.27 13.42
CA SER A 99 10.86 14.32 13.28
C SER A 99 10.33 13.13 12.48
N THR A 100 11.21 12.34 11.86
CA THR A 100 10.82 11.13 11.12
C THR A 100 10.62 9.96 12.07
N PHE A 101 9.42 9.39 12.05
CA PHE A 101 9.14 8.14 12.72
C PHE A 101 8.32 7.25 11.79
N VAL A 102 8.93 6.17 11.32
CA VAL A 102 8.24 5.12 10.59
C VAL A 102 8.36 3.77 11.29
N ASP A 103 7.37 2.92 11.09
CA ASP A 103 7.45 1.53 11.45
C ASP A 103 6.82 0.65 10.35
N LYS A 104 7.09 -0.65 10.44
CA LYS A 104 6.43 -1.63 9.59
C LYS A 104 4.98 -1.78 10.00
N VAL A 105 4.12 -1.91 9.00
CA VAL A 105 2.71 -2.19 9.21
C VAL A 105 2.52 -3.69 9.47
N PRO A 106 1.87 -4.10 10.57
CA PRO A 106 1.38 -5.46 10.74
C PRO A 106 0.43 -5.85 9.59
N LEU A 107 0.65 -7.01 8.97
CA LEU A 107 -0.18 -7.49 7.88
C LEU A 107 -0.97 -8.74 8.29
N TYR A 108 -2.22 -8.81 7.88
CA TYR A 108 -3.07 -9.97 8.04
C TYR A 108 -3.23 -10.66 6.68
N PHE A 109 -2.73 -11.88 6.58
CA PHE A 109 -2.78 -12.68 5.36
C PHE A 109 -4.19 -13.24 5.13
N ILE A 110 -4.67 -13.16 3.88
CA ILE A 110 -5.99 -13.64 3.48
C ILE A 110 -5.80 -14.82 2.51
N LYS A 111 -5.73 -16.03 3.07
CA LYS A 111 -5.42 -17.25 2.30
C LYS A 111 -6.41 -17.52 1.17
N HIS A 112 -7.71 -17.36 1.42
CA HIS A 112 -8.76 -17.69 0.46
C HIS A 112 -8.86 -16.72 -0.72
N ALA A 113 -8.31 -15.50 -0.58
CA ALA A 113 -8.20 -14.52 -1.67
C ALA A 113 -6.83 -14.58 -2.37
N SER A 114 -5.89 -15.36 -1.85
CA SER A 114 -4.52 -15.48 -2.35
C SER A 114 -4.37 -16.60 -3.36
N THR A 115 -3.42 -16.43 -4.27
CA THR A 115 -2.97 -17.51 -5.17
C THR A 115 -1.78 -18.22 -4.54
N ALA A 116 -1.60 -19.52 -4.84
CA ALA A 116 -0.51 -20.32 -4.27
C ALA A 116 0.87 -19.65 -4.47
N GLY A 117 1.66 -19.60 -3.39
CA GLY A 117 2.96 -18.90 -3.32
C GLY A 117 4.01 -19.44 -4.31
N GLY A 118 4.87 -18.54 -4.79
CA GLY A 118 5.94 -18.79 -5.77
C GLY A 118 6.32 -17.51 -6.51
N GLU A 119 7.27 -17.55 -7.46
CA GLU A 119 7.74 -16.36 -8.21
C GLU A 119 6.64 -15.61 -9.00
N ARG A 120 5.44 -16.21 -9.13
CA ARG A 120 4.23 -15.63 -9.73
C ARG A 120 3.03 -15.61 -8.78
N GLY A 121 3.21 -16.04 -7.54
CA GLY A 121 2.17 -16.04 -6.52
C GLY A 121 1.89 -14.63 -6.05
N LEU A 122 0.61 -14.27 -6.04
CA LEU A 122 0.10 -13.07 -5.40
C LEU A 122 -0.56 -13.46 -4.08
N CYS A 123 -0.08 -12.87 -2.99
CA CYS A 123 -0.74 -12.94 -1.70
C CYS A 123 -1.56 -11.68 -1.46
N VAL A 124 -2.71 -11.87 -0.85
CA VAL A 124 -3.61 -10.80 -0.42
C VAL A 124 -3.42 -10.58 1.07
N TYR A 125 -3.20 -9.33 1.45
CA TYR A 125 -3.08 -8.90 2.83
C TYR A 125 -4.05 -7.75 3.09
N HIS A 126 -4.60 -7.69 4.29
CA HIS A 126 -5.18 -6.45 4.80
C HIS A 126 -4.42 -5.95 6.02
N ALA A 127 -4.56 -4.67 6.34
CA ALA A 127 -3.96 -4.08 7.52
C ALA A 127 -4.77 -2.90 8.05
N HIS A 128 -4.67 -2.71 9.36
CA HIS A 128 -5.15 -1.53 10.06
C HIS A 128 -3.98 -0.62 10.37
N ILE A 129 -4.13 0.67 10.10
CA ILE A 129 -3.07 1.66 10.27
C ILE A 129 -3.61 2.84 11.07
N PRO A 130 -3.09 3.14 12.28
CA PRO A 130 -2.26 2.25 13.09
C PRO A 130 -3.02 0.97 13.48
N ASP A 131 -2.28 -0.10 13.76
CA ASP A 131 -2.89 -1.35 14.21
C ASP A 131 -3.20 -1.27 15.72
N PRO A 132 -4.46 -1.53 16.14
CA PRO A 132 -4.85 -1.38 17.53
C PRO A 132 -4.31 -2.48 18.47
N LEU A 133 -3.82 -3.60 17.94
CA LEU A 133 -3.44 -4.79 18.71
C LEU A 133 -1.95 -5.11 18.59
N ASN A 134 -1.38 -4.91 17.42
CA ASN A 134 -0.05 -5.39 17.05
C ASN A 134 0.98 -4.26 16.85
N GLY A 135 0.59 -3.02 17.15
CA GLY A 135 1.47 -1.86 17.19
C GLY A 135 1.69 -1.17 15.84
N GLY A 136 2.91 -0.73 15.60
CA GLY A 136 3.28 0.12 14.46
C GLY A 136 3.44 1.59 14.84
N ALA A 137 3.45 2.47 13.83
CA ALA A 137 3.67 3.90 14.08
C ALA A 137 2.47 4.56 14.77
N PRO A 138 2.70 5.36 15.84
CA PRO A 138 1.62 5.89 16.68
C PRO A 138 0.75 6.93 15.96
N ARG A 139 1.33 7.60 14.97
CA ARG A 139 0.65 8.58 14.11
C ARG A 139 1.16 8.37 12.69
N VAL A 140 0.29 8.59 11.71
CA VAL A 140 0.57 8.24 10.32
C VAL A 140 0.12 9.38 9.42
N THR A 141 1.06 9.94 8.67
CA THR A 141 0.82 10.82 7.51
C THR A 141 1.15 10.09 6.21
N ASP A 142 2.16 9.21 6.24
CA ASP A 142 2.74 8.57 5.07
C ASP A 142 2.56 7.05 5.12
N ILE A 143 2.21 6.46 3.98
CA ILE A 143 2.21 5.01 3.77
C ILE A 143 3.02 4.72 2.51
N ALA A 144 3.97 3.79 2.57
CA ALA A 144 4.85 3.46 1.46
C ALA A 144 5.18 1.97 1.40
N LEU A 145 5.54 1.50 0.20
CA LEU A 145 6.21 0.23 0.00
C LEU A 145 7.72 0.45 -0.06
N VAL A 146 8.49 -0.42 0.58
CA VAL A 146 9.95 -0.39 0.57
C VAL A 146 10.48 -1.78 0.22
N ASN A 147 11.42 -1.83 -0.72
CA ASN A 147 12.14 -3.06 -1.03
C ASN A 147 13.45 -3.12 -0.21
N PHE A 148 13.41 -3.75 0.96
CA PHE A 148 14.61 -4.02 1.75
C PHE A 148 15.44 -5.20 1.23
N GLY A 149 14.93 -5.92 0.22
CA GLY A 149 15.62 -7.06 -0.38
C GLY A 149 16.81 -6.66 -1.26
N GLU A 150 17.64 -7.67 -1.56
CA GLU A 150 18.84 -7.50 -2.38
C GLU A 150 18.54 -7.41 -3.89
N ASN A 151 17.36 -7.85 -4.31
CA ASN A 151 16.95 -7.89 -5.71
C ASN A 151 15.79 -6.92 -5.95
N ALA A 152 15.69 -6.41 -7.18
CA ALA A 152 14.52 -5.66 -7.59
C ALA A 152 13.27 -6.56 -7.57
N VAL A 153 12.15 -6.02 -7.08
CA VAL A 153 10.87 -6.74 -7.05
C VAL A 153 10.04 -6.27 -8.22
N ARG A 154 9.66 -7.21 -9.09
CA ARG A 154 8.70 -6.97 -10.17
C ARG A 154 7.30 -7.30 -9.66
N PHE A 155 6.38 -6.37 -9.84
CA PHE A 155 4.97 -6.58 -9.58
C PHE A 155 4.30 -7.27 -10.79
N PRO A 156 3.83 -8.52 -10.66
CA PRO A 156 3.17 -9.22 -11.75
C PRO A 156 1.77 -8.64 -12.04
N SER A 157 1.14 -9.13 -13.11
CA SER A 157 -0.25 -8.78 -13.43
C SER A 157 -1.18 -9.10 -12.26
N GLY A 158 -2.06 -8.15 -11.92
CA GLY A 158 -2.96 -8.26 -10.78
C GLY A 158 -2.41 -7.68 -9.47
N SER A 159 -1.15 -7.22 -9.43
CA SER A 159 -0.65 -6.50 -8.25
C SER A 159 -1.36 -5.16 -8.07
N MET A 160 -1.84 -4.90 -6.85
CA MET A 160 -2.52 -3.66 -6.51
C MET A 160 -2.37 -3.29 -5.03
N ALA A 161 -2.57 -2.02 -4.74
CA ALA A 161 -2.76 -1.51 -3.39
C ALA A 161 -4.02 -0.65 -3.34
N ALA A 162 -4.78 -0.76 -2.25
CA ALA A 162 -5.87 0.14 -1.94
C ALA A 162 -5.72 0.68 -0.52
N VAL A 163 -5.67 2.01 -0.39
CA VAL A 163 -5.64 2.71 0.90
C VAL A 163 -6.97 3.39 1.09
N THR A 164 -7.65 3.08 2.19
CA THR A 164 -8.93 3.68 2.57
C THR A 164 -8.74 4.44 3.86
N VAL A 165 -8.79 5.77 3.81
CA VAL A 165 -8.71 6.62 5.01
C VAL A 165 -10.08 6.65 5.67
N HIS A 166 -10.15 6.23 6.93
CA HIS A 166 -11.39 6.21 7.70
C HIS A 166 -11.68 7.56 8.37
N ARG A 167 -10.65 8.20 8.94
CA ARG A 167 -10.77 9.47 9.65
C ARG A 167 -9.42 10.14 9.88
N THR A 168 -9.48 11.42 10.18
CA THR A 168 -8.37 12.21 10.69
C THR A 168 -8.29 12.06 12.21
N LEU A 169 -7.10 11.83 12.74
CA LEU A 169 -6.82 11.67 14.18
C LEU A 169 -6.18 12.91 14.82
N GLY A 170 -5.77 13.88 14.00
CA GLY A 170 -5.10 15.11 14.42
C GLY A 170 -4.24 15.68 13.30
N SER A 171 -3.34 16.60 13.63
CA SER A 171 -2.35 17.12 12.69
C SER A 171 -1.00 17.40 13.33
N ILE A 172 0.04 17.45 12.51
CA ILE A 172 1.41 17.79 12.90
C ILE A 172 1.45 19.15 13.64
N ALA A 173 0.64 20.12 13.19
CA ALA A 173 0.61 21.46 13.78
C ALA A 173 0.17 21.48 15.25
N THR A 174 -0.72 20.56 15.64
CA THR A 174 -1.26 20.49 17.02
C THR A 174 -0.58 19.42 17.87
N LEU A 175 -0.02 18.40 17.23
CA LEU A 175 0.56 17.23 17.88
C LEU A 175 1.87 16.86 17.15
N PRO A 176 2.94 17.66 17.29
CA PRO A 176 4.22 17.38 16.64
C PRO A 176 4.84 16.08 17.18
N TYR A 177 5.80 15.51 16.45
CA TYR A 177 6.61 14.41 16.97
C TYR A 177 7.50 14.86 18.12
N THR A 178 7.41 14.12 19.22
CA THR A 178 8.15 14.33 20.46
C THR A 178 8.95 13.08 20.83
N ALA A 179 9.77 13.19 21.87
CA ALA A 179 10.51 12.05 22.39
C ALA A 179 9.60 10.95 22.98
N ASP A 180 8.36 11.28 23.36
CA ASP A 180 7.40 10.33 23.93
C ASP A 180 6.83 9.37 22.88
N ASP A 181 6.92 9.73 21.60
CA ASP A 181 6.56 8.87 20.47
C ASP A 181 7.59 7.77 20.20
N GLY A 182 8.68 7.75 20.97
CA GLY A 182 9.82 6.88 20.81
C GLY A 182 10.97 7.54 20.06
N ALA A 183 12.07 6.80 19.94
CA ALA A 183 13.20 7.26 19.15
C ALA A 183 12.77 7.40 17.67
N PRO A 184 13.20 8.46 16.96
CA PRO A 184 12.99 8.56 15.53
C PRO A 184 13.49 7.32 14.81
N ARG A 185 12.77 6.88 13.79
CA ARG A 185 13.07 5.67 13.01
C ARG A 185 13.00 6.01 11.55
N LEU A 186 14.11 5.82 10.84
CA LEU A 186 14.19 5.93 9.40
C LEU A 186 13.86 4.58 8.74
N PRO A 187 13.46 4.56 7.46
CA PRO A 187 13.29 3.31 6.72
C PRO A 187 14.54 2.42 6.77
N SER A 188 15.74 3.00 6.71
CA SER A 188 17.01 2.26 6.83
C SER A 188 17.14 1.47 8.13
N ASP A 189 16.58 1.99 9.23
CA ASP A 189 16.67 1.37 10.55
C ASP A 189 15.80 0.11 10.64
N LEU A 190 14.83 -0.02 9.73
CA LEU A 190 13.94 -1.18 9.61
C LEU A 190 14.57 -2.32 8.79
N ALA A 191 15.66 -2.06 8.05
CA ALA A 191 16.22 -3.00 7.08
C ALA A 191 16.82 -4.28 7.70
N ALA A 192 17.15 -4.26 9.00
CA ALA A 192 17.71 -5.43 9.70
C ALA A 192 16.78 -6.66 9.67
N ASN A 193 15.47 -6.43 9.58
CA ASN A 193 14.49 -7.47 9.25
C ASN A 193 13.71 -6.96 8.02
N PRO A 194 13.82 -7.58 6.84
CA PRO A 194 13.21 -7.03 5.62
C PRO A 194 11.72 -7.37 5.48
N TRP A 195 11.07 -7.92 6.51
CA TRP A 195 9.69 -8.40 6.44
C TRP A 195 8.77 -7.64 7.39
N ASN A 196 7.53 -7.43 6.95
CA ASN A 196 6.41 -7.09 7.83
C ASN A 196 6.15 -8.24 8.82
N PRO A 197 5.70 -7.95 10.04
CA PRO A 197 4.95 -8.94 10.82
C PRO A 197 3.74 -9.40 10.02
N VAL A 198 3.57 -10.72 9.88
CA VAL A 198 2.43 -11.31 9.16
C VAL A 198 1.68 -12.23 10.12
N PHE A 199 0.39 -11.98 10.26
CA PHE A 199 -0.56 -12.78 11.03
C PHE A 199 -1.46 -13.54 10.05
N ASP A 200 -1.70 -14.83 10.31
CA ASP A 200 -2.59 -15.65 9.49
C ASP A 200 -3.91 -15.83 10.22
N LEU A 201 -4.96 -15.15 9.75
CA LEU A 201 -6.30 -15.28 10.31
C LEU A 201 -7.00 -16.58 9.88
N ASN A 202 -6.40 -17.36 8.99
CA ASN A 202 -7.03 -18.51 8.34
C ASN A 202 -6.37 -19.84 8.71
N ASP A 203 -5.40 -19.87 9.63
CA ASP A 203 -4.91 -21.13 10.17
C ASP A 203 -5.55 -21.42 11.54
N ASP A 204 -5.67 -22.71 11.88
CA ASP A 204 -6.32 -23.15 13.14
C ASP A 204 -5.42 -22.87 14.37
N ARG A 205 -4.38 -22.05 14.21
CA ARG A 205 -3.39 -21.75 15.23
C ARG A 205 -3.72 -20.41 15.87
N HIS A 206 -4.20 -20.48 17.11
CA HIS A 206 -4.56 -19.29 17.87
C HIS A 206 -3.35 -18.42 18.28
N ASP A 207 -2.12 -18.91 18.13
CA ASP A 207 -0.90 -18.18 18.55
C ASP A 207 -0.34 -17.22 17.48
N ASN A 208 -0.89 -17.23 16.26
CA ASN A 208 -0.44 -16.39 15.14
C ASN A 208 -1.58 -15.69 14.39
N ASP A 209 -2.79 -15.65 14.96
CA ASP A 209 -3.94 -14.94 14.36
C ASP A 209 -3.85 -13.41 14.55
N GLY A 210 -3.01 -12.91 15.46
CA GLY A 210 -2.88 -11.47 15.71
C GLY A 210 -4.14 -10.83 16.31
N LEU A 211 -5.04 -11.65 16.88
CA LEU A 211 -6.25 -11.23 17.58
C LEU A 211 -6.06 -11.12 19.10
N GLY A 212 -4.85 -11.41 19.59
CA GLY A 212 -4.51 -11.26 21.01
C GLY A 212 -5.15 -12.32 21.92
N HIS A 213 -5.61 -13.44 21.36
CA HIS A 213 -6.10 -14.57 22.15
C HIS A 213 -4.90 -15.30 22.78
N ARG A 214 -4.80 -15.21 24.12
CA ARG A 214 -3.95 -16.08 24.95
C ARG A 214 -4.80 -17.17 25.59
#